data_AF-A0A929CPE2-F1
#
_entry.id   AF-A0A929CPE2-F1
#
_cell.length_a   1.000
_cell.length_b   1.000
_cell.length_c   1.000
_cell.angle_alpha   90.00
_cell.angle_beta   90.00
_cell.angle_gamma   90.00
#
_symmetry.space_group_name_H-M   'P 1'
#
loop_
_entity.id
_entity.type
_entity.pdbx_description
1 polymer ?
#
loop_
_entity_poly.entity_id
_entity_poly.type
_entity_poly.pdbx_seq_one_letter_code
_entity_poly.pdbx_strand_id
1 'polypeptide(L)'
;MYSKESHLRSVVKGISWRFIATSDTILIVLFITCLYGECSIGNALKIGAIEFVIKILIYYLHERFWQKLIKTRIVSKRISLLKTISWRIIATTTTFIISGAVLNSFNEVALFIALLESSTKFILYFLHERLWLKLPIGFFHKFIHKNKRQ
;
A
#
# COMPACT_ATOMS: atom_id res chain seq x y z
N MET A 1 -0.01 23.10 -15.53
CA MET A 1 -0.92 23.74 -14.57
C MET A 1 -1.65 22.63 -13.82
N TYR A 2 -1.33 22.40 -12.54
CA TYR A 2 -1.91 21.30 -11.75
C TYR A 2 -3.36 21.68 -11.42
N SER A 3 -4.31 21.19 -12.20
CA SER A 3 -5.74 21.39 -11.94
C SER A 3 -6.12 20.71 -10.63
N LYS A 4 -6.98 21.37 -9.84
CA LYS A 4 -7.55 20.81 -8.60
C LYS A 4 -8.14 19.44 -8.94
N GLU A 5 -7.59 18.35 -8.39
CA GLU A 5 -8.15 17.02 -8.61
C GLU A 5 -9.62 17.01 -8.15
N SER A 6 -10.50 16.42 -8.97
CA SER A 6 -11.88 16.23 -8.55
C SER A 6 -11.94 15.19 -7.43
N HIS A 7 -12.83 15.38 -6.46
CA HIS A 7 -13.03 14.43 -5.36
C HIS A 7 -13.25 12.99 -5.86
N LEU A 8 -13.99 12.84 -6.96
CA LEU A 8 -14.22 11.54 -7.60
C LEU A 8 -12.94 10.91 -8.15
N ARG A 9 -12.04 11.69 -8.77
CA ARG A 9 -10.76 11.20 -9.27
C ARG A 9 -9.90 10.67 -8.13
N SER A 10 -9.81 11.38 -7.02
CA SER A 10 -8.99 10.95 -5.88
C SER A 10 -9.54 9.68 -5.21
N VAL A 11 -10.87 9.52 -5.12
CA VAL A 11 -11.49 8.28 -4.59
C VAL A 11 -11.22 7.09 -5.51
N VAL A 12 -11.47 7.22 -6.82
CA VAL A 12 -11.27 6.12 -7.78
C VAL A 12 -9.79 5.73 -7.85
N LYS A 13 -8.89 6.72 -7.84
CA LYS A 13 -7.46 6.51 -7.77
C LYS A 13 -7.06 5.73 -6.51
N GLY A 14 -7.58 6.12 -5.34
CA GLY A 14 -7.35 5.40 -4.08
C GLY A 14 -7.81 3.94 -4.11
N ILE A 15 -9.01 3.68 -4.65
CA ILE A 15 -9.55 2.32 -4.81
C ILE A 15 -8.67 1.51 -5.78
N SER A 16 -8.31 2.08 -6.93
CA SER A 16 -7.46 1.39 -7.91
C SER A 16 -6.09 1.01 -7.34
N TRP A 17 -5.50 1.87 -6.49
CA TRP A 17 -4.25 1.56 -5.81
C TRP A 17 -4.36 0.37 -4.85
N ARG A 18 -5.49 0.22 -4.15
CA ARG A 18 -5.71 -0.92 -3.24
C ARG A 18 -5.76 -2.25 -3.98
N PHE A 19 -6.41 -2.29 -5.14
CA PHE A 19 -6.42 -3.50 -5.99
C PHE A 19 -5.02 -3.83 -6.51
N ILE A 20 -4.27 -2.84 -7.00
CA ILE A 20 -2.90 -3.05 -7.50
C ILE A 20 -1.99 -3.55 -6.37
N ALA A 21 -2.04 -2.91 -5.20
CA ALA A 21 -1.17 -3.26 -4.08
C ALA A 21 -1.48 -4.63 -3.45
N THR A 22 -2.74 -5.05 -3.45
CA THR A 22 -3.13 -6.39 -2.94
C THR A 22 -2.74 -7.48 -3.93
N SER A 23 -3.02 -7.27 -5.22
CA SER A 23 -2.55 -8.18 -6.27
C SER A 23 -1.03 -8.32 -6.28
N ASP A 24 -0.30 -7.23 -6.09
CA ASP A 24 1.17 -7.24 -6.00
C ASP A 24 1.68 -8.12 -4.85
N THR A 25 1.16 -7.97 -3.63
CA THR A 25 1.55 -8.84 -2.51
C THR A 25 1.28 -10.30 -2.83
N ILE A 26 0.12 -10.63 -3.39
CA ILE A 26 -0.24 -12.01 -3.73
C ILE A 26 0.74 -12.56 -4.79
N LEU A 27 1.03 -11.79 -5.84
CA LEU A 27 1.94 -12.18 -6.92
C LEU A 27 3.37 -12.36 -6.42
N ILE A 28 3.88 -11.46 -5.57
CA ILE A 28 5.24 -11.57 -5.02
C ILE A 28 5.36 -12.79 -4.12
N VAL A 29 4.40 -13.03 -3.23
CA VAL A 29 4.43 -14.19 -2.35
C VAL A 29 4.33 -15.48 -3.17
N LEU A 30 3.45 -15.54 -4.17
CA LEU A 30 3.38 -16.67 -5.09
C LEU A 30 4.69 -16.90 -5.85
N PHE A 31 5.25 -15.84 -6.41
CA PHE A 31 6.48 -15.91 -7.18
C PHE A 31 7.63 -16.45 -6.33
N ILE A 32 7.81 -15.91 -5.13
CA ILE A 32 8.87 -16.34 -4.22
C ILE A 32 8.62 -17.77 -3.73
N THR A 33 7.44 -18.09 -3.20
CA THR A 33 7.15 -19.46 -2.73
C THR A 33 7.30 -20.52 -3.84
N CYS A 34 6.92 -20.18 -5.07
CA CYS A 34 7.13 -21.03 -6.25
C CYS A 34 8.62 -21.19 -6.61
N LEU A 35 9.43 -20.11 -6.54
CA LEU A 35 10.88 -20.18 -6.76
C LEU A 35 11.58 -21.11 -5.75
N TYR A 36 11.10 -21.16 -4.52
CA TYR A 36 11.63 -22.05 -3.48
C TYR A 36 11.02 -23.47 -3.52
N GLY A 37 10.17 -23.79 -4.50
CA GLY A 37 9.63 -25.13 -4.75
C GLY A 37 8.31 -25.47 -4.01
N GLU A 38 7.80 -24.57 -3.17
CA GLU A 38 6.63 -24.78 -2.30
C GLU A 38 5.47 -23.88 -2.78
N CYS A 39 4.96 -24.12 -4.00
CA CYS A 39 3.93 -23.28 -4.59
C CYS A 39 2.58 -23.44 -3.86
N SER A 40 2.24 -22.47 -3.00
CA SER A 40 1.00 -22.48 -2.21
C SER A 40 0.21 -21.18 -2.36
N ILE A 41 -0.85 -21.23 -3.17
CA ILE A 41 -1.80 -20.12 -3.36
C ILE A 41 -2.52 -19.78 -2.05
N GLY A 42 -2.80 -20.79 -1.22
CA GLY A 42 -3.43 -20.59 0.08
C GLY A 42 -2.59 -19.73 1.02
N ASN A 43 -1.27 -19.90 1.01
CA ASN A 43 -0.35 -19.11 1.83
C ASN A 43 -0.27 -17.67 1.32
N ALA A 44 -0.20 -17.47 0.00
CA ALA A 44 -0.16 -16.13 -0.60
C ALA A 44 -1.41 -15.30 -0.29
N LEU A 45 -2.60 -15.89 -0.41
CA LEU A 45 -3.86 -15.23 -0.05
C LEU A 45 -3.94 -14.93 1.45
N LYS A 46 -3.52 -15.88 2.31
CA LYS A 46 -3.47 -15.66 3.77
C LYS A 46 -2.55 -14.50 4.14
N ILE A 47 -1.33 -14.46 3.60
CA ILE A 47 -0.37 -13.40 3.87
C ILE A 47 -0.94 -12.05 3.41
N GLY A 48 -1.45 -11.97 2.17
CA GLY A 48 -2.05 -10.73 1.65
C GLY A 48 -3.25 -10.23 2.48
N ALA A 49 -4.14 -11.13 2.92
CA ALA A 49 -5.29 -10.77 3.74
C ALA A 49 -4.89 -10.31 5.15
N ILE A 50 -3.99 -11.05 5.81
CA ILE A 50 -3.49 -10.70 7.15
C ILE A 50 -2.74 -9.37 7.09
N GLU A 51 -1.88 -9.17 6.09
CA GLU A 51 -1.14 -7.93 5.88
C GLU A 51 -2.09 -6.74 5.73
N PHE A 52 -3.16 -6.88 4.95
CA PHE A 52 -4.16 -5.83 4.77
C PHE A 52 -4.80 -5.40 6.10
N VAL A 53 -5.27 -6.37 6.90
CA VAL A 53 -5.93 -6.10 8.18
C VAL A 53 -4.95 -5.54 9.22
N ILE A 54 -3.78 -6.19 9.37
CA ILE A 54 -2.77 -5.78 10.35
C ILE A 54 -2.22 -4.39 10.04
N LYS A 55 -1.90 -4.08 8.76
CA LYS A 55 -1.37 -2.75 8.40
C LYS A 55 -2.39 -1.64 8.70
N ILE A 56 -3.69 -1.88 8.60
CA ILE A 56 -4.72 -0.90 9.01
C ILE A 56 -4.63 -0.63 10.52
N LEU A 57 -4.60 -1.69 11.34
CA LEU A 57 -4.54 -1.58 12.80
C LEU A 57 -3.26 -0.90 13.27
N ILE A 58 -2.11 -1.35 12.76
CA ILE A 58 -0.80 -0.78 13.14
C ILE A 58 -0.67 0.67 12.67
N TYR A 59 -1.16 1.00 11.47
CA TYR A 59 -1.17 2.39 11.00
C TYR A 59 -1.97 3.29 11.92
N TYR A 60 -3.16 2.84 12.34
CA TYR A 60 -3.98 3.58 13.29
C TYR A 60 -3.23 3.79 14.62
N LEU A 61 -2.63 2.74 15.19
CA LEU A 61 -1.87 2.85 16.43
C LEU A 61 -0.65 3.77 16.30
N HIS A 62 0.06 3.69 15.18
CA HIS A 62 1.18 4.58 14.86
C HIS A 62 0.73 6.04 14.81
N GLU A 63 -0.39 6.33 14.15
CA GLU A 63 -0.96 7.67 14.09
C GLU A 63 -1.32 8.18 15.49
N ARG A 64 -1.96 7.35 16.32
CA ARG A 64 -2.32 7.72 17.70
C ARG A 64 -1.10 7.95 18.58
N PHE A 65 -0.06 7.14 18.41
CA PHE A 65 1.20 7.33 19.12
C PHE A 65 1.84 8.67 18.75
N TRP A 66 1.92 9.00 17.45
CA TRP A 66 2.43 10.29 16.99
C TRP A 66 1.58 11.48 17.45
N GLN A 67 0.25 11.35 17.48
CA GLN A 67 -0.64 12.38 18.01
C GLN A 67 -0.43 12.64 19.51
N LYS A 68 -0.09 11.61 20.29
CA LYS A 68 0.26 11.78 21.71
C LYS A 68 1.63 12.45 21.89
N LEU A 69 2.61 12.12 21.04
CA LEU A 69 3.95 12.70 21.09
C LEU A 69 3.96 14.16 20.62
N ILE A 70 3.25 14.47 19.54
CA ILE A 70 3.18 15.81 18.97
C ILE A 70 1.98 16.53 19.59
N LYS A 71 2.21 17.15 20.75
CA LYS A 71 1.18 17.93 21.46
C LYS A 71 0.79 19.24 20.73
N THR A 72 1.60 19.66 19.75
CA THR A 72 1.42 20.92 19.01
C THR A 72 0.67 20.72 17.71
N ARG A 73 -0.14 21.70 17.28
CA ARG A 73 -0.83 21.65 15.97
C ARG A 73 0.06 21.93 14.76
N ILE A 74 1.34 22.26 14.97
CA ILE A 74 2.28 22.64 13.91
C ILE A 74 3.19 21.46 13.59
N VAL A 75 2.95 20.81 12.45
CA VAL A 75 3.79 19.71 11.96
C VAL A 75 4.95 20.28 11.15
N SER A 76 6.17 20.15 11.67
CA SER A 76 7.38 20.58 10.95
C SER A 76 7.80 19.57 9.88
N LYS A 77 8.57 20.02 8.88
CA LYS A 77 9.12 19.14 7.83
C LYS A 77 9.89 17.95 8.42
N ARG A 78 10.67 18.17 9.49
CA ARG A 78 11.43 17.11 10.18
C ARG A 78 10.51 16.04 10.78
N ILE A 79 9.42 16.46 11.41
CA ILE A 79 8.43 15.53 11.98
C ILE A 79 7.78 14.69 10.88
N SER A 80 7.42 15.32 9.74
CA SER A 80 6.84 14.59 8.60
C SER A 80 7.81 13.52 8.04
N LEU A 81 9.11 13.83 7.98
CA LEU A 81 10.14 12.88 7.55
C LEU A 81 10.30 11.73 8.56
N LEU A 82 10.42 12.03 9.85
CA LEU A 82 10.55 11.02 10.91
C LEU A 82 9.32 10.10 10.99
N LYS A 83 8.11 10.65 10.83
CA LYS A 83 6.88 9.88 10.77
C LYS A 83 6.86 8.92 9.57
N THR A 84 7.37 9.38 8.42
CA THR A 84 7.47 8.53 7.22
C THR A 84 8.49 7.40 7.42
N ILE A 85 9.68 7.73 7.92
CA ILE A 85 10.74 6.73 8.18
C ILE A 85 10.28 5.70 9.20
N SER A 86 9.68 6.14 10.32
CA SER A 86 9.14 5.22 11.33
C SER A 86 8.05 4.30 10.78
N TRP A 87 7.14 4.83 9.95
CA TRP A 87 6.13 4.00 9.28
C TRP A 87 6.76 2.96 8.36
N ARG A 88 7.80 3.34 7.60
CA ARG A 88 8.49 2.40 6.70
C ARG A 88 9.13 1.24 7.47
N ILE A 89 9.84 1.53 8.56
CA ILE A 89 10.46 0.51 9.42
C ILE A 89 9.39 -0.43 10.00
N ILE A 90 8.31 0.13 10.54
CA ILE A 90 7.23 -0.68 11.14
C ILE A 90 6.56 -1.56 10.08
N ALA A 91 6.26 -1.01 8.91
CA ALA A 91 5.59 -1.75 7.84
C ALA A 91 6.46 -2.89 7.31
N THR A 92 7.76 -2.67 7.08
CA THR A 92 8.66 -3.73 6.61
C THR A 92 8.83 -4.84 7.63
N THR A 93 8.99 -4.48 8.91
CA THR A 93 9.11 -5.45 10.00
C THR A 93 7.82 -6.26 10.15
N THR A 94 6.66 -5.62 9.99
CA THR A 94 5.36 -6.30 10.03
C THR A 94 5.23 -7.33 8.92
N THR A 95 5.56 -6.99 7.66
CA THR A 95 5.52 -7.95 6.56
C THR A 95 6.46 -9.12 6.80
N PHE A 96 7.68 -8.86 7.31
CA PHE A 96 8.64 -9.92 7.65
C PHE A 96 8.08 -10.89 8.69
N ILE A 97 7.50 -10.37 9.78
CA ILE A 97 6.91 -11.19 10.85
C ILE A 97 5.72 -12.00 10.33
N ILE A 98 4.80 -11.37 9.57
CA ILE A 98 3.63 -12.07 9.01
C ILE A 98 4.08 -13.18 8.07
N SER A 99 5.01 -12.88 7.16
CA SER A 99 5.50 -13.86 6.19
C SER A 99 6.19 -15.03 6.90
N GLY A 100 7.07 -14.74 7.87
CA GLY A 100 7.76 -15.78 8.63
C GLY A 100 6.82 -16.63 9.49
N ALA A 101 5.81 -16.03 10.09
CA ALA A 101 4.79 -16.73 10.87
C ALA A 101 3.91 -17.63 10.01
N VAL A 102 3.48 -17.17 8.82
CA VAL A 102 2.62 -17.99 7.94
C VAL A 102 3.41 -19.11 7.27
N LEU A 103 4.67 -18.88 6.91
CA LEU A 103 5.55 -19.86 6.29
C LEU A 103 6.25 -20.79 7.30
N ASN A 104 5.99 -20.61 8.61
CA ASN A 104 6.68 -21.30 9.72
C ASN A 104 8.21 -21.30 9.58
N SER A 105 8.78 -20.27 8.94
CA SER A 105 10.21 -20.13 8.71
C SER A 105 10.61 -18.66 8.66
N PHE A 106 11.49 -18.25 9.56
CA PHE A 106 12.08 -16.90 9.57
C PHE A 106 13.36 -16.87 8.72
N ASN A 107 13.27 -17.46 7.53
CA ASN A 107 14.42 -17.66 6.66
C ASN A 107 14.56 -16.52 5.64
N GLU A 108 15.57 -16.64 4.77
CA GLU A 108 15.84 -15.72 3.66
C GLU A 108 14.58 -15.44 2.81
N VAL A 109 13.71 -16.43 2.64
CA VAL A 109 12.43 -16.32 1.92
C VAL A 109 11.56 -15.17 2.43
N ALA A 110 11.34 -15.09 3.75
CA ALA A 110 10.49 -14.06 4.35
C ALA A 110 11.13 -12.66 4.22
N LEU A 111 12.46 -12.58 4.31
CA LEU A 111 13.21 -11.34 4.09
C LEU A 111 13.07 -10.87 2.63
N PHE A 112 13.23 -11.78 1.66
CA PHE A 112 13.08 -11.47 0.25
C PHE A 112 11.67 -10.99 -0.09
N ILE A 113 10.63 -11.63 0.46
CA ILE A 113 9.24 -11.19 0.30
C ILE A 113 9.08 -9.75 0.81
N ALA A 114 9.56 -9.44 2.03
CA ALA A 114 9.40 -8.11 2.62
C ALA A 114 10.14 -7.02 1.83
N LEU A 115 11.36 -7.30 1.36
CA LEU A 115 12.16 -6.36 0.57
C LEU A 115 11.58 -6.13 -0.83
N LEU A 116 11.15 -7.19 -1.50
CA LEU A 116 10.52 -7.11 -2.82
C LEU A 116 9.16 -6.41 -2.74
N GLU A 117 8.33 -6.72 -1.74
CA GLU A 117 7.04 -6.04 -1.55
C GLU A 117 7.22 -4.52 -1.40
N SER A 118 8.16 -4.09 -0.56
CA SER A 118 8.43 -2.66 -0.36
C SER A 118 8.93 -1.98 -1.65
N SER A 119 9.80 -2.65 -2.40
CA SER A 119 10.42 -2.09 -3.60
C SER A 119 9.44 -2.04 -4.78
N THR A 120 8.70 -3.13 -5.00
CA THR A 120 7.75 -3.23 -6.10
C THR A 120 6.57 -2.28 -5.91
N LYS A 121 6.03 -2.13 -4.69
CA LYS A 121 4.98 -1.14 -4.42
C LYS A 121 5.43 0.29 -4.68
N PHE A 122 6.70 0.61 -4.44
CA PHE A 122 7.23 1.93 -4.79
C PHE A 122 7.20 2.17 -6.30
N ILE A 123 7.69 1.20 -7.08
CA ILE A 123 7.71 1.26 -8.55
C ILE A 123 6.28 1.30 -9.12
N LEU A 124 5.41 0.40 -8.65
CA LEU A 124 4.01 0.33 -9.08
C LEU A 124 3.25 1.61 -8.75
N TYR A 125 3.46 2.20 -7.57
CA TYR A 125 2.83 3.46 -7.21
C TYR A 125 3.26 4.58 -8.16
N PHE A 126 4.56 4.67 -8.45
CA PHE A 126 5.07 5.66 -9.39
C PHE A 126 4.47 5.47 -10.79
N LEU A 127 4.42 4.24 -11.30
CA LEU A 127 3.82 3.95 -12.60
C LEU A 127 2.31 4.24 -12.61
N HIS A 128 1.60 3.87 -11.54
CA HIS A 128 0.18 4.15 -11.37
C HIS A 128 -0.11 5.65 -11.41
N GLU A 129 0.66 6.45 -10.68
CA GLU A 129 0.57 7.91 -10.71
C GLU A 129 0.78 8.45 -12.13
N ARG A 130 1.81 7.96 -12.83
CA ARG A 130 2.13 8.39 -14.20
C ARG A 130 1.04 8.02 -15.21
N LEU A 131 0.45 6.83 -15.09
CA LEU A 131 -0.68 6.40 -15.91
C LEU A 131 -1.91 7.29 -15.66
N TRP A 132 -2.18 7.62 -14.40
CA TRP A 132 -3.28 8.50 -14.03
C TRP A 132 -3.12 9.93 -14.55
N LEU A 133 -1.89 10.43 -14.70
CA LEU A 133 -1.61 11.72 -15.32
C LEU A 133 -1.87 11.72 -16.84
N LYS A 134 -1.75 10.57 -17.50
CA LYS A 134 -2.02 10.41 -18.94
C LYS A 134 -3.50 10.24 -19.25
N LEU A 135 -4.33 9.84 -18.28
CA LEU A 135 -5.76 9.68 -18.48
C LEU A 135 -6.45 11.05 -18.63
N PRO A 136 -7.10 11.34 -19.77
CA PRO A 136 -7.79 12.61 -19.96
C PRO A 136 -8.99 12.74 -19.00
N ILE A 137 -9.06 13.87 -18.32
CA ILE A 137 -10.08 14.22 -17.30
C ILE A 137 -11.53 14.12 -17.86
N GLY A 138 -11.68 14.17 -19.18
CA GLY A 138 -12.97 14.16 -19.89
C GLY A 138 -13.84 12.92 -19.65
N PHE A 139 -13.26 11.78 -19.23
CA PHE A 139 -14.05 10.56 -18.94
C PHE A 139 -14.98 10.74 -17.72
N PHE A 140 -14.49 11.35 -16.65
CA PHE A 140 -15.27 11.54 -15.42
C PHE A 140 -16.23 12.73 -15.48
N HIS A 141 -15.91 13.75 -16.28
CA HIS A 141 -16.78 14.92 -16.43
C HIS A 141 -18.13 14.56 -17.07
N LYS A 142 -18.12 13.60 -18.01
CA LYS A 142 -19.34 13.09 -18.66
C LYS A 142 -20.28 12.36 -17.70
N PHE A 143 -19.74 11.70 -16.68
CA PHE A 143 -20.51 10.98 -15.66
C PHE A 143 -21.20 11.93 -14.66
N ILE A 144 -20.53 13.01 -14.26
CA ILE A 144 -21.08 14.02 -13.34
C ILE A 144 -22.24 14.79 -13.99
N HIS A 145 -22.11 15.15 -15.27
CA HIS A 145 -23.13 15.97 -15.93
C HIS A 145 -24.33 15.19 -16.47
N LYS A 146 -24.22 13.86 -16.65
CA LYS A 146 -25.34 13.01 -17.05
C LYS A 146 -26.43 12.92 -15.98
N ASN A 147 -26.07 13.04 -14.70
CA ASN A 147 -27.00 13.02 -13.56
C ASN A 147 -27.68 14.37 -13.25
N LYS A 148 -27.45 15.41 -14.04
CA LYS A 148 -28.12 16.73 -13.90
C LYS A 148 -29.14 17.02 -15.01
N ARG A 149 -29.47 16.04 -15.85
CA ARG A 149 -30.40 16.18 -16.99
C ARG A 149 -31.53 15.13 -17.01
N GLN A 150 -31.83 14.54 -15.86
CA GLN A 150 -33.07 13.80 -15.60
C GLN A 150 -33.76 14.48 -14.43
#